data_AF-A0A317PUL5-F1
#
_entry.id   AF-A0A317PUL5-F1
#
_cell.length_a   1.000
_cell.length_b   1.000
_cell.length_c   1.000
_cell.angle_alpha   90.00
_cell.angle_beta   90.00
_cell.angle_gamma   90.00
#
_symmetry.space_group_name_H-M   'P 1'
#
loop_
_entity.id
_entity.type
_entity.pdbx_description
1 polymer ?
#
loop_
_entity_poly.entity_id
_entity_poly.type
_entity_poly.pdbx_seq_one_letter_code
_entity_poly.pdbx_strand_id
1 'polypeptide(L)'
;MAAGIEIYNSAGKLIIDSNNKHTVVSTLKNVTTVTDTGYYVLSTNFGNGSNLGFLPYQFLPEGMLRWGQLNSGQWCFPGASMWAANSGRFMISDKSGAITSGYLDVYNSSGTLIWSATSAGSMPRIVDFMEIPAGTNLQGATYSKTLSYNPWFLQNSCPGNLSDDGEVTGYSGVCLKWTGTQLQATYICSNQTAYTSTPLYTYGLKIPLAVFTGY
;
A
#
# COMPACT_ATOMS: atom_id res chain seq x y z
N MET A 1 22.77 -23.54 -15.76
CA MET A 1 22.21 -22.20 -16.02
C MET A 1 20.90 -22.38 -16.76
N ALA A 2 19.82 -21.73 -16.29
CA ALA A 2 18.53 -21.80 -16.95
C ALA A 2 18.08 -20.37 -17.26
N ALA A 3 18.38 -19.93 -18.48
CA ALA A 3 17.83 -18.71 -19.07
C ALA A 3 16.49 -19.07 -19.76
N GLY A 4 15.50 -18.17 -19.72
CA GLY A 4 14.16 -18.46 -20.25
C GLY A 4 13.24 -19.18 -19.25
N ILE A 5 13.52 -19.10 -17.94
CA ILE A 5 12.60 -19.61 -16.91
C ILE A 5 11.38 -18.69 -16.81
N GLU A 6 10.21 -19.32 -16.92
CA GLU A 6 8.92 -18.76 -16.55
C GLU A 6 8.24 -19.72 -15.57
N ILE A 7 7.87 -19.22 -14.39
CA ILE A 7 7.12 -20.00 -13.40
C ILE A 7 5.74 -19.35 -13.27
N TYR A 8 4.70 -20.17 -13.36
CA TYR A 8 3.31 -19.74 -13.26
C TYR A 8 2.69 -20.26 -11.96
N ASN A 9 1.75 -19.49 -11.40
CA ASN A 9 0.90 -19.98 -10.32
C ASN A 9 -0.22 -20.91 -10.85
N SER A 10 -1.00 -21.49 -9.94
CA SER A 10 -2.12 -22.38 -10.27
C SER A 10 -3.23 -21.72 -11.10
N ALA A 11 -3.27 -20.39 -11.16
CA ALA A 11 -4.19 -19.62 -12.00
C ALA A 11 -3.59 -19.24 -13.36
N GLY A 12 -2.43 -19.81 -13.73
CA GLY A 12 -1.74 -19.54 -14.99
C GLY A 12 -1.14 -18.14 -15.09
N LYS A 13 -0.91 -17.45 -13.97
CA LYS A 13 -0.26 -16.12 -13.96
C LYS A 13 1.23 -16.28 -13.74
N LEU A 14 2.01 -15.58 -14.57
CA LEU A 14 3.46 -15.54 -14.47
C LEU A 14 3.87 -14.91 -13.14
N ILE A 15 4.62 -15.66 -12.33
CA ILE A 15 5.08 -15.23 -11.00
C ILE A 15 6.59 -15.09 -10.91
N ILE A 16 7.37 -15.73 -11.79
CA ILE A 16 8.82 -15.54 -11.90
C ILE A 16 9.15 -15.54 -13.39
N ASP A 17 9.85 -14.51 -13.83
CA ASP A 17 10.28 -14.31 -15.21
C ASP A 17 11.79 -14.04 -15.22
N SER A 18 12.52 -14.81 -16.02
CA SER A 18 13.96 -14.64 -16.18
C SER A 18 14.39 -13.31 -16.85
N ASN A 19 13.44 -12.50 -17.35
CA ASN A 19 13.71 -11.17 -17.91
C ASN A 19 13.48 -10.02 -16.92
N ASN A 20 12.68 -10.24 -15.87
CA ASN A 20 12.23 -9.18 -14.98
C ASN A 20 12.58 -9.48 -13.52
N LYS A 21 13.50 -8.68 -12.97
CA LYS A 21 13.83 -8.74 -11.53
C LYS A 21 12.64 -8.28 -10.67
N HIS A 22 12.33 -9.07 -9.65
CA HIS A 22 11.33 -8.74 -8.64
C HIS A 22 11.77 -7.59 -7.74
N THR A 23 10.80 -6.90 -7.14
CA THR A 23 11.12 -5.99 -6.03
C THR A 23 11.36 -6.79 -4.76
N VAL A 24 12.36 -6.40 -3.98
CA VAL A 24 12.69 -6.98 -2.68
C VAL A 24 12.60 -5.90 -1.60
N VAL A 25 12.23 -6.29 -0.38
CA VAL A 25 12.21 -5.38 0.77
C VAL A 25 13.62 -4.86 1.03
N SER A 26 13.74 -3.53 1.04
CA SER A 26 14.96 -2.82 1.41
C SER A 26 14.91 -2.37 2.87
N THR A 27 13.72 -2.03 3.40
CA THR A 27 13.59 -1.55 4.78
C THR A 27 12.20 -1.83 5.35
N LEU A 28 12.16 -2.21 6.63
CA LEU A 28 10.97 -2.19 7.47
C LEU A 28 10.99 -0.93 8.33
N LYS A 29 9.91 -0.14 8.32
CA LYS A 29 9.78 1.09 9.13
C LYS A 29 8.52 1.06 9.97
N ASN A 30 8.64 1.19 11.28
CA ASN A 30 7.47 1.39 12.15
C ASN A 30 7.03 2.86 12.10
N VAL A 31 5.72 3.11 12.13
CA VAL A 31 5.17 4.46 12.28
C VAL A 31 5.25 4.84 13.76
N THR A 32 6.42 5.27 14.24
CA THR A 32 6.63 5.58 15.67
C THR A 32 6.20 6.99 16.02
N THR A 33 6.55 7.98 15.19
CA THR A 33 6.23 9.39 15.37
C THR A 33 5.59 9.96 14.11
N VAL A 34 4.77 10.98 14.30
CA VAL A 34 4.16 11.79 13.24
C VAL A 34 4.26 13.26 13.63
N THR A 35 4.24 14.17 12.67
CA THR A 35 4.24 15.62 12.90
C THR A 35 2.82 16.17 12.80
N ASP A 36 2.58 17.36 13.38
CA ASP A 36 1.32 18.10 13.20
C ASP A 36 0.07 17.29 13.56
N THR A 37 0.17 16.50 14.64
CA THR A 37 -0.91 15.61 15.07
C THR A 37 -2.16 16.41 15.41
N GLY A 38 -3.27 16.06 14.78
CA GLY A 38 -4.57 16.69 15.00
C GLY A 38 -4.68 18.12 14.45
N TYR A 39 -3.70 18.57 13.67
CA TYR A 39 -3.75 19.90 13.03
C TYR A 39 -4.92 20.00 12.05
N TYR A 40 -5.17 18.94 11.27
CA TYR A 40 -6.29 18.86 10.34
C TYR A 40 -7.43 18.00 10.87
N VAL A 41 -8.65 18.55 10.83
CA VAL A 41 -9.87 17.82 11.17
C VAL A 41 -10.47 17.22 9.90
N LEU A 42 -10.39 15.90 9.78
CA LEU A 42 -10.89 15.13 8.64
C LEU A 42 -12.14 14.38 9.06
N SER A 43 -13.33 14.83 8.68
CA SER A 43 -14.57 14.13 9.04
C SER A 43 -14.74 12.86 8.22
N THR A 44 -14.71 11.69 8.87
CA THR A 44 -14.79 10.38 8.22
C THR A 44 -15.61 9.40 9.07
N ASN A 45 -16.06 8.30 8.45
CA ASN A 45 -16.67 7.17 9.19
C ASN A 45 -15.70 6.44 10.13
N PHE A 46 -14.39 6.75 10.08
CA PHE A 46 -13.36 6.14 10.91
C PHE A 46 -12.94 7.01 12.10
N GLY A 47 -13.34 8.28 12.10
CA GLY A 47 -12.92 9.30 13.07
C GLY A 47 -12.79 10.68 12.41
N ASN A 48 -12.31 11.66 13.17
CA ASN A 48 -12.22 13.06 12.74
C ASN A 48 -10.78 13.53 12.41
N GLY A 49 -9.82 12.62 12.26
CA GLY A 49 -8.42 12.94 11.98
C GLY A 49 -7.62 13.52 13.16
N SER A 50 -8.22 13.73 14.34
CA SER A 50 -7.56 14.35 15.50
C SER A 50 -6.31 13.64 16.03
N ASN A 51 -6.16 12.35 15.71
CA ASN A 51 -5.00 11.55 16.08
C ASN A 51 -4.03 11.32 14.90
N LEU A 52 -4.35 11.82 13.70
CA LEU A 52 -3.49 11.71 12.53
C LEU A 52 -2.53 12.90 12.46
N GLY A 53 -1.34 12.62 11.97
CA GLY A 53 -0.34 13.61 11.59
C GLY A 53 0.43 13.13 10.36
N PHE A 54 1.37 13.92 9.87
CA PHE A 54 2.18 13.51 8.71
C PHE A 54 3.30 12.56 9.14
N LEU A 55 3.59 11.60 8.26
CA LEU A 55 4.85 10.88 8.35
C LEU A 55 6.02 11.87 8.23
N PRO A 56 7.11 11.71 9.02
CA PRO A 56 8.25 12.61 8.95
C PRO A 56 8.83 12.75 7.54
N TYR A 57 9.51 13.87 7.28
CA TYR A 57 10.23 14.09 6.02
C TYR A 57 11.15 12.89 5.70
N GLN A 58 11.13 12.43 4.45
CA GLN A 58 11.87 11.25 3.95
C GLN A 58 11.51 9.90 4.61
N PHE A 59 10.44 9.82 5.41
CA PHE A 59 9.97 8.54 5.94
C PHE A 59 9.63 7.56 4.79
N LEU A 60 8.96 8.05 3.74
CA LEU A 60 8.66 7.28 2.53
C LEU A 60 9.55 7.73 1.37
N PRO A 61 10.49 6.89 0.90
CA PRO A 61 11.35 7.25 -0.24
C PRO A 61 10.55 7.32 -1.54
N GLU A 62 10.93 8.23 -2.44
CA GLU A 62 10.36 8.38 -3.78
C GLU A 62 10.75 7.24 -4.71
N GLY A 63 9.92 6.96 -5.72
CA GLY A 63 10.18 5.92 -6.72
C GLY A 63 10.13 4.47 -6.23
N MET A 64 9.85 4.23 -4.95
CA MET A 64 9.77 2.90 -4.35
C MET A 64 8.33 2.45 -4.08
N LEU A 65 8.13 1.13 -4.01
CA LEU A 65 6.86 0.56 -3.56
C LEU A 65 6.78 0.62 -2.04
N ARG A 66 5.68 1.17 -1.54
CA ARG A 66 5.40 1.48 -0.14
C ARG A 66 4.23 0.62 0.33
N TRP A 67 4.54 -0.44 1.04
CA TRP A 67 3.55 -1.37 1.57
C TRP A 67 3.21 -1.00 3.00
N GLY A 68 2.01 -0.51 3.24
CA GLY A 68 1.53 -0.16 4.57
C GLY A 68 0.81 -1.33 5.22
N GLN A 69 0.96 -1.49 6.53
CA GLN A 69 0.18 -2.42 7.35
C GLN A 69 -0.26 -1.71 8.62
N LEU A 70 -1.57 -1.73 8.89
CA LEU A 70 -2.17 -1.09 10.06
C LEU A 70 -2.28 -2.08 11.23
N ASN A 71 -2.17 -1.57 12.44
CA ASN A 71 -2.55 -2.28 13.65
C ASN A 71 -4.09 -2.33 13.74
N SER A 72 -4.61 -3.32 14.48
CA SER A 72 -6.06 -3.48 14.63
C SER A 72 -6.71 -2.23 15.23
N GLY A 73 -7.85 -1.82 14.67
CA GLY A 73 -8.60 -0.63 15.06
C GLY A 73 -8.06 0.68 14.49
N GLN A 74 -6.88 0.66 13.85
CA GLN A 74 -6.24 1.86 13.32
C GLN A 74 -6.68 2.20 11.91
N TRP A 75 -6.61 3.47 11.56
CA TRP A 75 -6.90 3.99 10.23
C TRP A 75 -5.90 5.07 9.83
N CYS A 76 -5.81 5.34 8.53
CA CYS A 76 -4.91 6.34 7.97
C CYS A 76 -5.50 7.01 6.73
N PHE A 77 -4.92 8.13 6.34
CA PHE A 77 -5.15 8.78 5.04
C PHE A 77 -3.89 8.64 4.17
N PRO A 78 -3.70 7.46 3.53
CA PRO A 78 -2.43 7.08 2.90
C PRO A 78 -2.00 7.99 1.74
N GLY A 79 -2.95 8.51 0.94
CA GLY A 79 -2.64 9.40 -0.18
C GLY A 79 -2.00 10.72 0.27
N ALA A 80 -2.45 11.27 1.40
CA ALA A 80 -1.88 12.46 2.02
C ALA A 80 -0.73 12.13 3.01
N SER A 81 -0.28 10.87 3.07
CA SER A 81 0.73 10.39 4.03
C SER A 81 0.41 10.70 5.50
N MET A 82 -0.87 10.72 5.87
CA MET A 82 -1.29 10.96 7.25
C MET A 82 -1.61 9.67 7.98
N TRP A 83 -0.96 9.47 9.13
CA TRP A 83 -1.04 8.29 9.98
C TRP A 83 -1.11 8.69 11.45
N ALA A 84 -1.56 7.80 12.32
CA ALA A 84 -1.41 8.00 13.76
C ALA A 84 -0.06 7.43 14.24
N ALA A 85 0.51 8.00 15.30
CA ALA A 85 1.68 7.40 15.95
C ALA A 85 1.36 5.98 16.45
N ASN A 86 2.29 5.05 16.25
CA ASN A 86 2.18 3.61 16.57
C ASN A 86 0.99 2.90 15.90
N SER A 87 0.49 3.45 14.79
CA SER A 87 -0.70 2.90 14.11
C SER A 87 -0.40 1.75 13.16
N GLY A 88 0.88 1.50 12.84
CA GLY A 88 1.26 0.50 11.87
C GLY A 88 2.73 0.55 11.51
N ARG A 89 3.03 -0.05 10.36
CA ARG A 89 4.39 -0.19 9.83
C ARG A 89 4.38 -0.26 8.31
N PHE A 90 5.57 -0.11 7.74
CA PHE A 90 5.82 -0.08 6.32
C PHE A 90 6.90 -1.07 5.93
N MET A 91 6.72 -1.70 4.77
CA MET A 91 7.79 -2.29 4.00
C MET A 91 8.04 -1.46 2.76
N ILE A 92 9.29 -1.05 2.58
CA ILE A 92 9.75 -0.39 1.37
C ILE A 92 10.41 -1.46 0.51
N SER A 93 10.03 -1.52 -0.77
CA SER A 93 10.62 -2.46 -1.71
C SER A 93 10.94 -1.81 -3.05
N ASP A 94 12.04 -2.26 -3.67
CA ASP A 94 12.53 -1.79 -4.95
C ASP A 94 13.26 -2.90 -5.72
N LYS A 95 13.63 -2.63 -6.97
CA LYS A 95 14.37 -3.58 -7.83
C LYS A 95 15.89 -3.53 -7.62
N SER A 96 16.41 -2.57 -6.87
CA SER A 96 17.85 -2.37 -6.65
C SER A 96 18.39 -3.30 -5.56
N GLY A 97 17.56 -3.72 -4.60
CA GLY A 97 17.97 -4.59 -3.51
C GLY A 97 18.66 -5.87 -3.98
N ALA A 98 19.72 -6.28 -3.27
CA ALA A 98 20.50 -7.45 -3.61
C ALA A 98 19.68 -8.73 -3.46
N ILE A 99 19.94 -9.70 -4.33
CA ILE A 99 19.36 -11.05 -4.24
C ILE A 99 20.47 -11.98 -3.77
N THR A 100 20.15 -12.77 -2.75
CA THR A 100 21.06 -13.72 -2.14
C THR A 100 20.87 -15.06 -2.82
N SER A 101 21.93 -15.61 -3.42
CA SER A 101 21.93 -16.96 -3.99
C SER A 101 21.50 -18.01 -2.95
N GLY A 102 20.84 -19.06 -3.42
CA GLY A 102 20.26 -20.09 -2.56
C GLY A 102 20.12 -21.45 -3.25
N TYR A 103 19.22 -22.26 -2.71
CA TYR A 103 18.96 -23.62 -3.22
C TYR A 103 18.31 -23.63 -4.62
N LEU A 104 17.56 -22.57 -4.96
CA LEU A 104 16.99 -22.39 -6.29
C LEU A 104 17.21 -20.93 -6.72
N ASP A 105 17.98 -20.76 -7.78
CA ASP A 105 18.36 -19.47 -8.33
C ASP A 105 17.90 -19.34 -9.78
N VAL A 106 17.41 -18.15 -10.13
CA VAL A 106 17.02 -17.79 -11.49
C VAL A 106 17.89 -16.64 -11.95
N TYR A 107 18.57 -16.87 -13.08
CA TYR A 107 19.46 -15.91 -13.71
C TYR A 107 18.84 -15.40 -15.00
N ASN A 108 19.08 -14.13 -15.33
CA ASN A 108 18.72 -13.60 -16.64
C ASN A 108 19.71 -14.07 -17.72
N SER A 109 19.43 -13.72 -18.98
CA SER A 109 20.29 -14.04 -20.13
C SER A 109 21.72 -13.49 -20.02
N SER A 110 21.92 -12.42 -19.24
CA SER A 110 23.23 -11.83 -18.95
C SER A 110 23.95 -12.47 -17.75
N GLY A 111 23.42 -13.54 -17.17
CA GLY A 111 24.02 -14.23 -16.01
C GLY A 111 23.85 -13.49 -14.68
N THR A 112 22.99 -12.49 -14.60
CA THR A 112 22.66 -11.77 -13.35
C THR A 112 21.61 -12.53 -12.57
N LEU A 113 21.82 -12.72 -11.26
CA LEU A 113 20.82 -13.31 -10.35
C LEU A 113 19.66 -12.33 -10.16
N ILE A 114 18.45 -12.75 -10.54
CA ILE A 114 17.25 -11.90 -10.55
C ILE A 114 16.11 -12.44 -9.68
N TRP A 115 16.23 -13.68 -9.21
CA TRP A 115 15.36 -14.28 -8.20
C TRP A 115 16.07 -15.44 -7.51
N SER A 116 15.78 -15.66 -6.23
CA SER A 116 16.18 -16.88 -5.52
C SER A 116 15.14 -17.28 -4.50
N ALA A 117 15.09 -18.58 -4.17
CA ALA A 117 14.24 -19.08 -3.10
C ALA A 117 14.59 -18.43 -1.74
N THR A 118 15.86 -18.14 -1.49
CA THR A 118 16.33 -17.47 -0.27
C THR A 118 15.76 -16.05 -0.15
N SER A 119 15.76 -15.28 -1.25
CA SER A 119 15.24 -13.90 -1.24
C SER A 119 13.73 -13.81 -1.47
N ALA A 120 13.04 -14.91 -1.82
CA ALA A 120 11.60 -14.91 -2.05
C ALA A 120 10.78 -14.51 -0.81
N GLY A 121 11.34 -14.61 0.40
CA GLY A 121 10.70 -14.16 1.64
C GLY A 121 10.59 -12.64 1.78
N SER A 122 11.48 -11.88 1.12
CA SER A 122 11.48 -10.42 1.11
C SER A 122 10.77 -9.84 -0.11
N MET A 123 10.12 -10.65 -0.94
CA MET A 123 9.37 -10.17 -2.10
C MET A 123 7.88 -10.07 -1.75
N PRO A 124 7.15 -9.01 -2.18
CA PRO A 124 5.71 -8.92 -1.97
C PRO A 124 5.00 -10.01 -2.77
N ARG A 125 4.24 -10.86 -2.09
CA ARG A 125 3.33 -11.80 -2.75
C ARG A 125 1.94 -11.21 -2.74
N ILE A 126 1.46 -10.79 -3.92
CA ILE A 126 0.09 -10.31 -4.06
C ILE A 126 -0.84 -11.51 -3.97
N VAL A 127 -1.65 -11.55 -2.92
CA VAL A 127 -2.57 -12.68 -2.67
C VAL A 127 -4.03 -12.26 -2.83
N ASP A 128 -4.31 -10.95 -2.80
CA ASP A 128 -5.65 -10.43 -3.00
C ASP A 128 -5.61 -8.94 -3.40
N PHE A 129 -6.77 -8.37 -3.69
CA PHE A 129 -6.98 -6.94 -3.92
C PHE A 129 -8.14 -6.44 -3.08
N MET A 130 -8.00 -5.23 -2.52
CA MET A 130 -9.17 -4.45 -2.15
C MET A 130 -9.76 -3.86 -3.43
N GLU A 131 -10.73 -4.59 -3.98
CA GLU A 131 -11.41 -4.24 -5.22
C GLU A 131 -12.74 -3.57 -4.90
N ILE A 132 -12.82 -2.27 -5.17
CA ILE A 132 -14.04 -1.48 -5.16
C ILE A 132 -14.58 -1.44 -6.59
N PRO A 133 -15.77 -2.00 -6.87
CA PRO A 133 -16.33 -2.02 -8.22
C PRO A 133 -16.64 -0.62 -8.76
N ALA A 134 -16.57 -0.47 -10.08
CA ALA A 134 -17.07 0.71 -10.78
C ALA A 134 -18.51 1.04 -10.38
N GLY A 135 -18.81 2.33 -10.23
CA GLY A 135 -20.11 2.84 -9.79
C GLY A 135 -20.38 2.73 -8.28
N THR A 136 -19.49 2.11 -7.50
CA THR A 136 -19.67 2.02 -6.04
C THR A 136 -19.31 3.35 -5.39
N ASN A 137 -20.29 4.10 -4.89
CA ASN A 137 -20.00 5.39 -4.25
C ASN A 137 -19.34 5.20 -2.87
N LEU A 138 -18.08 5.62 -2.73
CA LEU A 138 -17.35 5.64 -1.45
C LEU A 138 -17.45 6.94 -0.67
N GLN A 139 -18.05 7.99 -1.25
CA GLN A 139 -18.14 9.30 -0.62
C GLN A 139 -18.98 9.20 0.66
N GLY A 140 -18.32 9.31 1.82
CA GLY A 140 -19.00 9.17 3.13
C GLY A 140 -19.58 7.77 3.40
N ALA A 141 -19.26 6.78 2.58
CA ALA A 141 -19.67 5.39 2.73
C ALA A 141 -18.45 4.50 3.03
N THR A 142 -18.68 3.37 3.70
CA THR A 142 -17.61 2.43 4.06
C THR A 142 -17.76 1.15 3.26
N TYR A 143 -16.78 0.87 2.41
CA TYR A 143 -16.63 -0.43 1.74
C TYR A 143 -15.72 -1.32 2.58
N SER A 144 -16.11 -2.57 2.79
CA SER A 144 -15.39 -3.49 3.67
C SER A 144 -15.05 -4.79 2.94
N LYS A 145 -13.81 -5.26 3.12
CA LYS A 145 -13.36 -6.57 2.64
C LYS A 145 -12.88 -7.40 3.82
N THR A 146 -13.51 -8.53 4.06
CA THR A 146 -13.08 -9.51 5.08
C THR A 146 -11.83 -10.24 4.62
N LEU A 147 -10.84 -10.36 5.52
CA LEU A 147 -9.56 -11.01 5.27
C LEU A 147 -9.22 -11.92 6.46
N SER A 148 -8.59 -13.06 6.17
CA SER A 148 -8.10 -14.00 7.20
C SER A 148 -6.70 -13.66 7.73
N TYR A 149 -6.12 -12.55 7.28
CA TYR A 149 -4.77 -12.10 7.61
C TYR A 149 -4.72 -10.57 7.68
N ASN A 150 -3.71 -10.01 8.35
CA ASN A 150 -3.46 -8.56 8.34
C ASN A 150 -2.67 -8.17 7.07
N PRO A 151 -3.29 -7.49 6.09
CA PRO A 151 -2.67 -7.28 4.79
C PRO A 151 -1.61 -6.18 4.81
N TRP A 152 -0.61 -6.34 3.95
CA TRP A 152 0.20 -5.22 3.48
C TRP A 152 -0.47 -4.61 2.26
N PHE A 153 -1.06 -3.42 2.38
CA PHE A 153 -1.68 -2.73 1.24
C PHE A 153 -0.67 -1.84 0.53
N LEU A 154 -0.75 -1.74 -0.79
CA LEU A 154 0.12 -0.85 -1.55
C LEU A 154 -0.34 0.61 -1.43
N GLN A 155 0.34 1.42 -0.62
CA GLN A 155 0.02 2.84 -0.46
C GLN A 155 0.11 3.60 -1.79
N ASN A 156 1.01 3.22 -2.70
CA ASN A 156 1.11 3.86 -4.01
C ASN A 156 -0.19 3.78 -4.84
N SER A 157 -1.05 2.79 -4.55
CA SER A 157 -2.37 2.63 -5.19
C SER A 157 -3.49 3.33 -4.43
N CYS A 158 -3.18 4.14 -3.42
CA CYS A 158 -4.14 4.87 -2.61
C CYS A 158 -4.13 6.35 -2.99
N PRO A 159 -5.04 6.82 -3.86
CA PRO A 159 -5.10 8.21 -4.25
C PRO A 159 -5.58 9.09 -3.09
N GLY A 160 -4.96 10.25 -2.96
CA GLY A 160 -5.42 11.29 -2.05
C GLY A 160 -4.45 12.45 -1.97
N ASN A 161 -4.98 13.59 -1.55
CA ASN A 161 -4.22 14.81 -1.35
C ASN A 161 -4.81 15.62 -0.20
N LEU A 162 -3.97 16.44 0.43
CA LEU A 162 -4.34 17.49 1.36
C LEU A 162 -3.56 18.75 0.98
N SER A 163 -4.24 19.88 0.87
CA SER A 163 -3.66 21.18 0.59
C SER A 163 -4.19 22.22 1.58
N ASP A 164 -3.35 23.15 1.97
CA ASP A 164 -3.71 24.27 2.84
C ASP A 164 -2.95 25.52 2.37
N ASP A 165 -3.64 26.66 2.30
CA ASP A 165 -3.06 27.97 1.99
C ASP A 165 -2.93 28.88 3.23
N GLY A 166 -3.30 28.38 4.41
CA GLY A 166 -3.31 29.11 5.68
C GLY A 166 -4.67 29.71 6.05
N GLU A 167 -5.63 29.70 5.14
CA GLU A 167 -7.02 30.16 5.36
C GLU A 167 -8.03 29.04 5.08
N VAL A 168 -7.82 28.27 4.02
CA VAL A 168 -8.73 27.23 3.54
C VAL A 168 -7.99 25.92 3.34
N THR A 169 -8.39 24.91 4.11
CA THR A 169 -7.95 23.53 3.86
C THR A 169 -8.83 22.86 2.81
N GLY A 170 -8.18 22.19 1.86
CA GLY A 170 -8.79 21.27 0.91
C GLY A 170 -8.22 19.86 1.04
N TYR A 171 -9.05 18.85 0.91
CA TYR A 171 -8.61 17.46 0.87
C TYR A 171 -9.55 16.61 0.04
N SER A 172 -9.02 15.56 -0.58
CA SER A 172 -9.81 14.54 -1.27
C SER A 172 -9.02 13.25 -1.36
N GLY A 173 -9.63 12.10 -1.09
CA GLY A 173 -8.94 10.83 -1.24
C GLY A 173 -9.48 9.68 -0.40
N VAL A 174 -8.83 8.53 -0.56
CA VAL A 174 -9.19 7.27 0.10
C VAL A 174 -8.55 7.19 1.47
N CYS A 175 -9.35 6.95 2.49
CA CYS A 175 -8.90 6.54 3.83
C CYS A 175 -9.08 5.02 3.99
N LEU A 176 -8.17 4.40 4.74
CA LEU A 176 -8.20 2.96 5.02
C LEU A 176 -8.24 2.71 6.52
N LYS A 177 -8.98 1.68 6.94
CA LYS A 177 -9.02 1.20 8.33
C LYS A 177 -8.87 -0.31 8.38
N TRP A 178 -8.06 -0.80 9.31
CA TRP A 178 -7.98 -2.23 9.61
C TRP A 178 -8.73 -2.51 10.92
N THR A 179 -9.75 -3.37 10.86
CA THR A 179 -10.55 -3.72 12.06
C THR A 179 -9.97 -4.89 12.85
N GLY A 180 -8.93 -5.55 12.33
CA GLY A 180 -8.44 -6.85 12.81
C GLY A 180 -8.93 -8.03 11.98
N THR A 181 -10.03 -7.87 11.24
CA THR A 181 -10.61 -8.89 10.34
C THR A 181 -11.08 -8.35 9.00
N GLN A 182 -11.22 -7.03 8.87
CA GLN A 182 -11.65 -6.37 7.65
C GLN A 182 -10.75 -5.18 7.33
N LEU A 183 -10.38 -5.08 6.05
CA LEU A 183 -9.84 -3.84 5.50
C LEU A 183 -11.01 -3.03 4.96
N GLN A 184 -11.17 -1.83 5.50
CA GLN A 184 -12.24 -0.91 5.15
C GLN A 184 -11.68 0.29 4.40
N ALA A 185 -12.44 0.81 3.44
CA ALA A 185 -12.13 2.01 2.69
C ALA A 185 -13.32 2.96 2.71
N THR A 186 -13.02 4.25 2.76
CA THR A 186 -13.98 5.34 2.55
C THR A 186 -13.30 6.44 1.74
N TYR A 187 -14.08 7.28 1.08
CA TYR A 187 -13.57 8.46 0.41
C TYR A 187 -14.05 9.73 1.10
N ILE A 188 -13.13 10.63 1.36
CA ILE A 188 -13.39 11.92 2.00
C ILE A 188 -13.09 13.03 0.99
N CYS A 189 -13.86 14.12 1.03
CA CYS A 189 -13.50 15.33 0.32
C CYS A 189 -14.04 16.58 1.00
N SER A 190 -13.29 17.68 0.92
CA SER A 190 -13.71 19.04 1.25
C SER A 190 -12.93 20.01 0.38
N ASN A 191 -13.59 21.00 -0.22
CA ASN A 191 -12.98 22.01 -1.10
C ASN A 191 -12.11 21.43 -2.24
N GLN A 192 -12.32 20.17 -2.60
CA GLN A 192 -11.61 19.44 -3.66
C GLN A 192 -12.57 18.44 -4.33
N THR A 193 -12.07 17.72 -5.34
CA THR A 193 -12.87 16.82 -6.19
C THR A 193 -13.59 15.73 -5.38
N ALA A 194 -14.90 15.63 -5.58
CA ALA A 194 -15.73 14.57 -5.02
C ALA A 194 -15.49 13.23 -5.73
N TYR A 195 -15.68 12.11 -5.01
CA TYR A 195 -15.42 10.76 -5.49
C TYR A 195 -16.11 10.45 -6.83
N THR A 196 -17.39 10.81 -6.95
CA THR A 196 -18.24 10.57 -8.13
C THR A 196 -17.76 11.29 -9.38
N SER A 197 -16.92 12.31 -9.22
CA SER A 197 -16.32 13.07 -10.32
C SER A 197 -14.91 12.57 -10.68
N THR A 198 -14.43 11.49 -10.04
CA THR A 198 -13.12 10.91 -10.30
C THR A 198 -13.18 9.66 -11.17
N PRO A 199 -12.10 9.32 -11.89
CA PRO A 199 -11.99 8.03 -12.58
C PRO A 199 -12.14 6.81 -11.66
N LEU A 200 -11.93 6.97 -10.34
CA LEU A 200 -12.10 5.90 -9.35
C LEU A 200 -13.55 5.42 -9.26
N TYR A 201 -14.51 6.34 -9.42
CA TYR A 201 -15.92 5.99 -9.47
C TYR A 201 -16.25 5.29 -10.79
N THR A 202 -15.79 5.83 -11.93
CA THR A 202 -16.11 5.30 -13.25
C THR A 202 -15.49 3.93 -13.54
N TYR A 203 -14.24 3.71 -13.13
CA TYR A 203 -13.48 2.48 -13.44
C TYR A 203 -13.30 1.54 -12.25
N GLY A 204 -13.68 1.97 -11.06
CA GLY A 204 -13.40 1.26 -9.82
C GLY A 204 -11.97 1.52 -9.31
N LEU A 205 -11.66 0.93 -8.16
CA LEU A 205 -10.36 1.05 -7.51
C LEU A 205 -9.86 -0.34 -7.10
N LYS A 206 -8.58 -0.63 -7.39
CA LYS A 206 -7.90 -1.84 -6.93
C LYS A 206 -6.66 -1.47 -6.14
N ILE A 207 -6.63 -1.84 -4.87
CA ILE A 207 -5.44 -1.70 -4.03
C ILE A 207 -4.85 -3.10 -3.81
N PRO A 208 -3.64 -3.38 -4.31
CA PRO A 208 -2.98 -4.67 -4.10
C PRO A 208 -2.78 -4.97 -2.61
N LEU A 209 -3.06 -6.21 -2.21
CA LEU A 209 -2.84 -6.72 -0.85
C LEU A 209 -1.80 -7.85 -0.89
N ALA A 210 -0.73 -7.66 -0.13
CA ALA A 210 0.42 -8.55 -0.12
C ALA A 210 0.63 -9.24 1.23
N VAL A 211 1.40 -10.33 1.16
CA VAL A 211 2.12 -10.92 2.29
C VAL A 211 3.60 -10.99 1.97
N PHE A 212 4.43 -10.89 2.99
CA PHE A 212 5.87 -11.08 2.92
C PHE A 212 6.22 -12.24 3.83
N THR A 213 6.56 -13.40 3.28
CA THR A 213 6.65 -14.64 4.09
C THR A 213 7.87 -14.67 5.02
N GLY A 214 8.81 -13.73 4.87
CA GLY A 214 9.97 -13.58 5.75
C GLY A 214 9.76 -12.65 6.94
N TYR A 215 8.56 -12.09 7.16
CA TYR A 215 8.30 -11.00 8.11
C TYR A 215 6.93 -11.05 8.79
#